data_AF-A0A7K0GVZ0-F1
#
_entry.id   AF-A0A7K0GVZ0-F1
#
_cell.length_a   1.000
_cell.length_b   1.000
_cell.length_c   1.000
_cell.angle_alpha   90.00
_cell.angle_beta   90.00
_cell.angle_gamma   90.00
#
_symmetry.space_group_name_H-M   'P 1'
#
loop_
_entity.id
_entity.type
_entity.pdbx_description
1 polymer ?
#
loop_
_entity_poly.entity_id
_entity_poly.type
_entity_poly.pdbx_seq_one_letter_code
_entity_poly.pdbx_strand_id
1 'polypeptide(L)'
;MIQTDRETFQMMLHQIMERFDRIEDRLSRMNRQTSALDGDKLLDNQDMCELLGITKRTLARYRQKKLVTYYMIDGRTYYKSSEVEAFLNQKGRRLPARLKKQMEN
;
A
#
# COMPACT_ATOMS: atom_id res chain seq x y z
N MET A 1 11.73 -40.11 2.35
CA MET A 1 11.24 -39.26 1.24
C MET A 1 9.73 -39.45 1.23
N ILE A 2 8.94 -38.42 1.55
CA ILE A 2 7.47 -38.58 1.63
C ILE A 2 6.97 -38.75 0.19
N GLN A 3 6.62 -39.99 -0.19
CA GLN A 3 5.91 -40.24 -1.43
C GLN A 3 4.47 -39.77 -1.23
N THR A 4 4.18 -38.58 -1.73
CA THR A 4 2.81 -38.07 -1.77
C THR A 4 2.24 -38.47 -3.11
N ASP A 5 1.14 -39.21 -3.11
CA ASP A 5 0.44 -39.52 -4.36
C ASP A 5 -0.10 -38.23 -5.00
N ARG A 6 -0.31 -38.29 -6.32
CA ARG A 6 -0.68 -37.13 -7.12
C ARG A 6 -2.00 -36.50 -6.65
N GLU A 7 -2.96 -37.29 -6.18
CA GLU A 7 -4.25 -36.78 -5.73
C GLU A 7 -4.12 -36.03 -4.41
N THR A 8 -3.41 -36.61 -3.44
CA THR A 8 -3.11 -35.96 -2.15
C THR A 8 -2.36 -34.65 -2.35
N PHE A 9 -1.40 -34.59 -3.27
CA PHE A 9 -0.70 -33.35 -3.59
C PHE A 9 -1.62 -32.27 -4.18
N GLN A 10 -2.50 -32.64 -5.11
CA GLN A 10 -3.47 -31.73 -5.71
C GLN A 10 -4.47 -31.19 -4.67
N MET A 11 -4.96 -32.05 -3.77
CA MET A 11 -5.83 -31.63 -2.67
C MET A 11 -5.13 -30.64 -1.73
N MET A 12 -3.88 -30.90 -1.36
CA MET A 12 -3.10 -29.98 -0.54
C MET A 12 -2.89 -28.62 -1.23
N LEU A 13 -2.58 -28.62 -2.53
CA LEU A 13 -2.45 -27.38 -3.30
C LEU A 13 -3.76 -26.60 -3.37
N HIS A 14 -4.88 -27.27 -3.61
CA HIS A 14 -6.19 -26.62 -3.63
C HIS A 14 -6.52 -25.96 -2.29
N GLN A 15 -6.29 -26.67 -1.18
CA GLN A 15 -6.48 -26.13 0.17
C GLN A 15 -5.58 -24.91 0.44
N ILE A 16 -4.33 -24.95 -0.04
CA ILE A 16 -3.39 -23.83 0.10
C ILE A 16 -3.90 -22.62 -0.71
N MET A 17 -4.33 -22.81 -1.96
CA MET A 17 -4.85 -21.73 -2.81
C MET A 17 -6.09 -21.09 -2.20
N GLU A 18 -7.06 -21.87 -1.73
CA GLU A 18 -8.23 -21.30 -1.02
C GLU A 18 -7.84 -20.51 0.24
N ARG A 19 -6.77 -20.91 0.93
CA ARG A 19 -6.28 -20.16 2.09
C ARG A 19 -5.65 -18.84 1.66
N PHE A 20 -4.94 -18.79 0.53
CA PHE A 20 -4.43 -17.55 -0.03
C PHE A 20 -5.56 -16.60 -0.41
N ASP A 21 -6.60 -17.08 -1.11
CA ASP A 21 -7.74 -16.26 -1.51
C ASP A 21 -8.45 -15.65 -0.29
N ARG A 22 -8.68 -16.46 0.76
CA ARG A 22 -9.28 -15.98 2.02
C ARG A 22 -8.41 -14.92 2.73
N ILE A 23 -7.09 -15.05 2.63
CA ILE A 23 -6.16 -14.07 3.20
C ILE A 23 -6.21 -12.77 2.39
N GLU A 24 -6.23 -12.85 1.06
CA GLU A 24 -6.36 -11.70 0.16
C GLU A 24 -7.67 -10.93 0.42
N ASP A 25 -8.80 -11.63 0.55
CA ASP A 25 -10.09 -11.03 0.87
C ASP A 25 -10.07 -10.30 2.22
N ARG A 26 -9.43 -10.88 3.23
CA ARG A 26 -9.33 -10.26 4.56
C ARG A 26 -8.44 -9.02 4.53
N LEU A 27 -7.32 -9.08 3.82
CA LEU A 27 -6.43 -7.93 3.59
C LEU A 27 -7.13 -6.80 2.84
N SER A 28 -7.88 -7.13 1.79
CA SER A 28 -8.71 -6.17 1.03
C SER A 28 -9.73 -5.46 1.92
N ARG A 29 -10.44 -6.21 2.78
CA ARG A 29 -11.41 -5.65 3.74
C ARG A 29 -10.74 -4.75 4.78
N MET A 30 -9.60 -5.17 5.32
CA MET A 30 -8.83 -4.36 6.27
C MET A 30 -8.32 -3.07 5.63
N ASN A 31 -7.78 -3.14 4.42
CA ASN A 31 -7.34 -1.96 3.68
C ASN A 31 -8.50 -0.99 3.43
N ARG A 32 -9.70 -1.47 3.05
CA ARG A 32 -10.88 -0.61 2.86
C ARG A 32 -11.28 0.14 4.13
N GLN A 33 -11.17 -0.49 5.31
CA GLN A 33 -11.48 0.17 6.59
C GLN A 33 -10.43 1.23 6.97
N THR A 34 -9.18 1.08 6.55
CA THR A 34 -8.13 2.09 6.78
C THR A 34 -8.01 3.11 5.65
N SER A 35 -8.72 2.94 4.53
CA SER A 35 -8.53 3.74 3.30
C SER A 35 -9.17 5.13 3.33
N ALA A 36 -10.06 5.42 4.28
CA ALA A 36 -10.83 6.66 4.29
C ALA A 36 -10.76 7.32 5.68
N LEU A 37 -9.69 8.08 5.92
CA LEU A 37 -9.83 9.23 6.83
C LEU A 37 -10.38 10.38 5.99
N ASP A 38 -11.57 10.87 6.34
CA ASP A 38 -12.20 12.02 5.66
C ASP A 38 -12.54 11.77 4.17
N GLY A 39 -12.64 10.50 3.75
CA GLY A 39 -12.85 10.13 2.34
C GLY A 39 -11.60 10.27 1.46
N ASP A 40 -10.45 10.63 2.03
CA ASP A 40 -9.19 10.74 1.31
C ASP A 40 -8.39 9.43 1.40
N LYS A 41 -7.86 9.01 0.26
CA LYS A 41 -7.07 7.78 0.15
C LYS A 41 -5.77 7.93 0.92
N LEU A 42 -5.46 6.94 1.75
CA LEU A 42 -4.19 6.91 2.50
C LEU A 42 -3.14 6.06 1.78
N LEU A 43 -1.97 6.66 1.61
CA LEU A 43 -0.76 6.02 1.10
C LEU A 43 0.10 5.58 2.29
N ASP A 44 0.67 4.39 2.24
CA ASP A 44 1.63 3.94 3.24
C ASP A 44 3.07 4.35 2.90
N ASN A 45 4.04 3.89 3.70
CA ASN A 45 5.45 4.19 3.46
C ASN A 45 5.98 3.59 2.14
N GLN A 46 5.46 2.43 1.72
CA GLN A 46 5.87 1.76 0.51
C GLN A 46 5.35 2.52 -0.71
N ASP A 47 4.06 2.87 -0.69
CA ASP A 47 3.43 3.68 -1.74
C ASP A 47 4.17 5.01 -1.94
N MET A 48 4.54 5.68 -0.85
CA MET A 48 5.31 6.94 -0.91
C MET A 48 6.72 6.76 -1.47
N CYS A 49 7.39 5.66 -1.15
CA CYS A 49 8.72 5.37 -1.69
C CYS A 49 8.67 5.14 -3.19
N GLU A 50 7.67 4.37 -3.66
CA GLU A 50 7.46 4.11 -5.08
C GLU A 50 7.07 5.38 -5.85
N LEU A 51 6.16 6.18 -5.29
CA LEU A 51 5.68 7.41 -5.89
C LEU A 51 6.80 8.44 -6.07
N LEU A 52 7.66 8.61 -5.06
CA LEU A 52 8.74 9.59 -5.09
C LEU A 52 10.04 9.04 -5.73
N GLY A 53 10.12 7.72 -5.94
CA GLY A 53 11.36 7.06 -6.36
C GLY A 53 12.48 7.18 -5.33
N ILE A 54 12.15 7.11 -4.04
CA ILE A 54 13.11 7.29 -2.94
C ILE A 54 13.13 6.10 -2.00
N THR A 55 14.19 6.00 -1.20
CA THR A 55 14.30 4.97 -0.16
C THR A 55 13.55 5.36 1.11
N LYS A 56 13.21 4.37 1.94
CA LYS A 56 12.60 4.57 3.26
C LYS A 56 13.42 5.50 4.17
N ARG A 57 14.76 5.44 4.08
CA ARG A 57 15.67 6.36 4.79
C ARG A 57 15.50 7.80 4.33
N THR A 58 15.39 8.04 3.02
CA THR A 58 15.12 9.37 2.48
C THR A 58 13.74 9.89 2.89
N LEU A 59 12.71 9.03 2.84
CA LEU A 59 11.35 9.38 3.28
C LEU A 59 11.31 9.72 4.78
N ALA A 60 12.04 9.00 5.63
CA ALA A 60 12.18 9.34 7.05
C ALA A 60 12.82 10.72 7.26
N ARG A 61 13.86 11.06 6.49
CA ARG A 61 14.47 12.40 6.51
C ARG A 61 13.51 13.49 6.03
N TYR A 62 12.66 13.20 5.04
CA TYR A 62 11.63 14.15 4.57
C TYR A 62 10.61 14.44 5.67
N ARG A 63 10.19 13.43 6.44
CA ARG A 63 9.34 13.60 7.63
C ARG A 63 10.00 14.45 8.71
N GLN A 64 11.25 14.15 9.06
CA GLN A 64 12.01 14.93 10.07
C GLN A 64 12.14 16.40 9.68
N LYS A 65 12.35 16.66 8.38
CA LYS A 65 12.43 18.02 7.83
C LYS A 65 11.07 18.67 7.56
N LYS A 66 9.96 18.01 7.90
CA LYS A 66 8.58 18.46 7.64
C LYS A 66 8.32 18.83 6.17
N LEU A 67 8.96 18.12 5.24
CA LEU A 67 8.79 18.33 3.81
C LEU A 67 7.51 17.66 3.27
N VAL A 68 7.02 16.65 3.97
CA VAL A 68 5.79 15.91 3.64
C VAL A 68 4.94 15.81 4.91
N THR A 69 3.65 16.07 4.78
CA THR A 69 2.68 15.86 5.85
C THR A 69 2.44 14.37 6.03
N TYR A 70 2.33 13.91 7.27
CA TYR A 70 2.06 12.51 7.59
C TYR A 70 1.13 12.41 8.79
N TYR A 71 0.44 11.29 8.86
CA TYR A 71 -0.51 10.96 9.92
C TYR A 71 -0.12 9.64 10.55
N MET A 72 -0.38 9.50 11.86
CA MET A 72 -0.22 8.23 12.55
C MET A 72 -1.59 7.67 12.89
N ILE A 73 -1.84 6.45 12.44
CA ILE A 73 -3.07 5.70 12.68
C ILE A 73 -2.64 4.34 13.18
N ASP A 74 -3.06 3.98 14.41
CA ASP A 74 -2.71 2.71 15.06
C ASP A 74 -1.20 2.40 15.02
N GLY A 75 -0.37 3.43 15.24
CA GLY A 75 1.09 3.32 15.24
C GLY A 75 1.75 3.18 13.86
N ARG A 76 0.97 3.23 12.77
CA ARG A 76 1.47 3.21 11.39
C ARG A 76 1.43 4.60 10.78
N THR A 77 2.45 4.91 9.97
CA THR A 77 2.54 6.18 9.24
C THR A 77 1.79 6.10 7.92
N TYR A 78 0.89 7.06 7.70
CA TYR A 78 0.11 7.23 6.49
C TYR A 78 0.24 8.65 5.94
N TYR A 79 -0.07 8.80 4.65
CA TYR A 79 0.00 10.06 3.92
C TYR A 79 -1.30 10.26 3.16
N LYS A 80 -1.89 11.45 3.24
CA LYS A 80 -3.10 11.78 2.50
C LYS A 80 -2.78 11.96 1.03
N SER A 81 -3.51 11.27 0.17
CA SER A 81 -3.36 11.31 -1.28
C SER A 81 -3.48 12.74 -1.82
N SER A 82 -4.47 13.51 -1.36
CA SER A 82 -4.66 14.91 -1.75
C SER A 82 -3.45 15.81 -1.43
N GLU A 83 -2.88 15.68 -0.23
CA GLU A 83 -1.74 16.47 0.22
C GLU A 83 -0.46 16.09 -0.53
N VAL A 84 -0.30 14.80 -0.83
CA VAL A 84 0.83 14.30 -1.62
C VAL A 84 0.76 14.81 -3.06
N GLU A 85 -0.43 14.86 -3.66
CA GLU A 85 -0.63 15.46 -4.98
C GLU A 85 -0.32 16.97 -4.96
N ALA A 86 -0.78 17.71 -3.94
CA ALA A 86 -0.45 19.12 -3.77
C ALA A 86 1.07 19.34 -3.63
N PHE A 87 1.75 18.49 -2.85
CA PHE A 87 3.21 18.52 -2.69
C PHE A 87 3.95 18.32 -4.02
N LEU A 88 3.52 17.34 -4.82
CA LEU A 88 4.12 17.06 -6.12
C LEU A 88 3.92 18.23 -7.09
N ASN A 89 2.70 18.76 -7.17
CA ASN A 89 2.36 19.90 -8.01
C ASN A 89 3.18 21.15 -7.64
N GLN A 90 3.39 21.42 -6.34
CA GLN A 90 4.22 22.54 -5.88
C GLN A 90 5.70 22.41 -6.29
N LYS A 91 6.20 21.17 -6.41
CA LYS A 91 7.59 20.88 -6.82
C LYS A 91 7.77 20.76 -8.34
N GLY A 92 6.72 21.04 -9.14
CA GLY A 92 6.75 20.89 -10.59
C GLY A 92 6.86 19.44 -11.06
N ARG A 93 6.59 18.47 -10.18
CA ARG A 93 6.55 17.04 -10.52
C ARG A 93 5.10 16.62 -10.68
N ARG A 94 4.77 15.90 -11.75
CA ARG A 94 3.43 15.30 -11.94
C ARG A 94 3.40 13.89 -11.37
N LEU A 95 2.25 13.50 -10.83
CA LEU A 95 2.01 12.11 -10.46
C LEU A 95 2.20 11.19 -11.68
N PRO A 96 2.87 10.03 -11.51
CA PRO A 96 2.93 9.01 -12.55
C PRO A 96 1.50 8.55 -12.92
N ALA A 97 1.22 8.43 -14.22
CA ALA A 97 -0.12 8.07 -14.72
C ALA A 97 -0.65 6.73 -14.16
N ARG A 98 0.25 5.80 -13.83
CA ARG A 98 -0.10 4.50 -13.22
C ARG A 98 -0.71 4.66 -11.82
N LEU A 99 -0.19 5.61 -11.03
CA LEU A 99 -0.69 5.88 -9.68
C LEU A 99 -1.99 6.69 -9.73
N LYS A 100 -2.13 7.65 -10.66
CA LYS A 100 -3.41 8.37 -10.86
C LYS A 100 -4.59 7.42 -11.10
N LYS A 101 -4.40 6.43 -11.98
CA LYS A 101 -5.43 5.43 -12.30
C LYS A 101 -5.77 4.51 -11.12
N GLN A 102 -4.85 4.35 -10.17
CA GLN A 102 -5.07 3.62 -8.92
C GLN A 102 -5.72 4.49 -7.84
N MET A 103 -5.68 5.83 -7.98
CA MET A 103 -6.24 6.79 -7.02
C MET A 103 -7.68 7.19 -7.35
N GLU A 104 -8.12 7.02 -8.61
CA GLU A 104 -9.47 7.33 -9.09
C GLU A 104 -10.46 6.14 -9.01
N ASN A 105 -10.01 4.96 -8.57
CA ASN A 105 -10.80 3.72 -8.46
C ASN A 105 -11.00 3.27 -7.00
#